data_AF-A0A0I9N559-F1
#
_entry.id   AF-A0A0I9N559-F1
#
_cell.length_a   1.000
_cell.length_b   1.000
_cell.length_c   1.000
_cell.angle_alpha   90.00
_cell.angle_beta   90.00
_cell.angle_gamma   90.00
#
_symmetry.space_group_name_H-M   'P 1'
#
loop_
_entity.id
_entity.type
_entity.pdbx_description
1 polymer ?
#
loop_
_entity_poly.entity_id
_entity_poly.type
_entity_poly.pdbx_seq_one_letter_code
_entity_poly.pdbx_strand_id
1 'polypeptide(L)'
;MFVQLLQFIIIIYYIAEARIPPTILSKLKKQYDMKDYHDNIQKSITAFVTFQNYNCPKKIDSATEAFGKLYLFSNDKVWIFKNRKPEMVTYISKIFRGGPHYVNASVSTKHQTYLIADRNVFAFYKDKNTFTLIKGWPKMLPNRVLFFPQAAFPVKNESAVLVSGNVLAAYELKHNRVTSINDLERCYPNLPEDFRTGIPFPTGQFNAYYFLDSHNLYEYNMNTKRIIFSQPLKKYLLC
;
A
#
# COMPACT_ATOMS: atom_id res chain seq x y z
N MET A 1 7.29 20.06 15.25
CA MET A 1 8.26 18.95 15.24
C MET A 1 9.32 19.06 14.14
N PHE A 2 8.98 19.30 12.86
CA PHE A 2 10.01 19.40 11.79
C PHE A 2 10.99 20.58 11.95
N VAL A 3 10.54 21.74 12.45
CA VAL A 3 11.39 22.91 12.68
C VAL A 3 12.43 22.65 13.79
N GLN A 4 12.06 21.91 14.83
CA GLN A 4 12.99 21.55 15.91
C GLN A 4 14.09 20.60 15.44
N LEU A 5 13.75 19.64 14.56
CA LEU A 5 14.75 18.70 14.03
C LEU A 5 15.78 19.40 13.12
N LEU A 6 15.33 20.34 12.28
CA LEU A 6 16.22 21.10 11.41
C LEU A 6 17.13 22.05 12.22
N GLN A 7 16.59 22.73 13.25
CA GLN A 7 17.40 23.50 14.18
C GLN A 7 18.45 22.64 14.88
N PHE A 8 18.12 21.39 15.25
CA PHE A 8 19.06 20.48 15.90
C PHE A 8 20.21 20.03 14.97
N ILE A 9 19.93 19.73 13.70
CA ILE A 9 20.99 19.37 12.73
C ILE A 9 21.95 20.55 12.53
N ILE A 10 21.41 21.78 12.42
CA ILE A 10 22.22 23.00 12.29
C ILE A 10 23.09 23.19 13.53
N ILE A 11 22.56 23.00 14.74
CA ILE A 11 23.32 23.14 15.99
C ILE A 11 24.46 22.11 16.06
N ILE A 12 24.21 20.85 15.69
CA ILE A 12 25.26 19.81 15.69
C ILE A 12 26.35 20.14 14.67
N TYR A 13 25.98 20.65 13.48
CA TYR A 13 26.96 21.05 12.47
C TYR A 13 27.81 22.24 12.94
N TYR A 14 27.20 23.25 13.58
CA TYR A 14 27.92 24.38 14.16
C TYR A 14 28.84 23.99 15.31
N ILE A 15 28.46 23.01 16.14
CA ILE A 15 29.31 22.52 17.25
C ILE A 15 30.51 21.72 16.73
N ALA A 16 30.36 21.01 15.61
CA ALA A 16 31.48 20.27 15.00
C ALA A 16 32.56 21.21 14.41
N GLU A 17 32.18 22.39 13.94
CA GLU A 17 33.11 23.37 13.36
C GLU A 17 33.64 24.39 14.38
N ALA A 18 32.84 24.78 15.39
CA ALA A 18 33.30 25.69 16.42
C ALA A 18 34.07 24.92 17.50
N ARG A 19 35.38 25.18 17.63
CA ARG A 19 36.23 24.74 18.74
C ARG A 19 35.78 25.39 20.06
N ILE A 20 34.58 25.03 20.53
CA ILE A 20 34.00 25.57 21.75
C ILE A 20 34.75 24.98 22.96
N PRO A 21 35.18 25.82 23.93
CA PRO A 21 35.92 25.36 25.10
C PRO A 21 35.15 24.33 25.94
N PRO A 22 35.84 23.32 26.50
CA PRO A 22 35.23 22.19 27.22
C PRO A 22 34.39 22.60 28.45
N THR A 23 34.58 23.81 28.98
CA THR A 23 33.79 24.37 30.09
C THR A 23 32.32 24.67 29.74
N ILE A 24 32.01 24.96 28.47
CA ILE A 24 30.61 25.10 28.01
C ILE A 24 29.98 23.72 27.84
N LEU A 25 30.76 22.74 27.37
CA LEU A 25 30.32 21.35 27.22
C LEU A 25 29.94 20.74 28.57
N SER A 26 30.69 21.03 29.65
CA SER A 26 30.37 20.51 30.99
C SER A 26 29.08 21.11 31.58
N LYS A 27 28.74 22.35 31.23
CA LYS A 27 27.46 22.96 31.63
C LYS A 27 26.27 22.37 30.86
N LEU A 28 26.42 22.15 29.55
CA LEU A 28 25.40 21.48 28.73
C LEU A 28 25.14 20.04 29.19
N LYS A 29 26.20 19.32 29.59
CA LYS A 29 26.12 17.94 30.09
C LYS A 29 25.40 17.80 31.44
N LYS A 30 25.33 18.88 32.24
CA LYS A 30 24.53 18.93 33.47
C LYS A 30 23.08 19.35 33.23
N GLN A 31 22.83 20.13 32.17
CA GLN A 31 21.49 20.67 31.88
C GLN A 31 20.61 19.68 31.11
N TYR A 32 21.21 18.72 30.40
CA TYR A 32 20.49 17.64 29.74
C TYR A 32 20.85 16.30 30.37
N ASP A 33 19.86 15.65 30.99
CA ASP A 33 20.01 14.32 31.56
C ASP A 33 20.45 13.34 30.46
N MET A 34 21.72 12.95 30.52
CA MET A 34 22.42 12.23 29.46
C MET A 34 21.86 10.82 29.22
N LYS A 35 21.03 10.30 30.14
CA LYS A 35 20.26 9.07 29.95
C LYS A 35 19.21 9.20 28.83
N ASP A 36 18.47 10.31 28.82
CA ASP A 36 17.41 10.54 27.82
C ASP A 36 18.01 10.77 26.42
N TYR A 37 19.25 11.25 26.36
CA TYR A 37 20.02 11.41 25.10
C TYR A 37 20.44 10.06 24.50
N HIS A 38 20.94 9.12 25.31
CA HIS A 38 21.37 7.81 24.82
C HIS A 38 20.18 6.97 24.35
N ASP A 39 19.06 7.02 25.08
CA ASP A 39 17.82 6.33 24.71
C ASP A 39 17.21 6.88 23.42
N ASN A 40 17.24 8.21 23.21
CA ASN A 40 16.74 8.81 21.98
C ASN A 40 17.64 8.51 20.77
N ILE A 41 18.97 8.49 20.95
CA ILE A 41 19.89 8.06 19.88
C ILE A 41 19.71 6.57 19.58
N GLN A 42 19.64 5.69 20.59
CA GLN A 42 19.40 4.28 20.35
C GLN A 42 18.04 4.02 19.71
N LYS A 43 16.97 4.72 20.10
CA LYS A 43 15.66 4.65 19.41
C LYS A 43 15.78 5.14 17.97
N SER A 44 16.52 6.21 17.72
CA SER A 44 16.73 6.76 16.38
C SER A 44 17.54 5.81 15.51
N ILE A 45 18.62 5.21 16.05
CA ILE A 45 19.46 4.20 15.38
C ILE A 45 18.66 2.92 15.17
N THR A 46 17.91 2.42 16.16
CA THR A 46 17.10 1.21 16.02
C THR A 46 15.97 1.42 15.01
N ALA A 47 15.36 2.60 14.99
CA ALA A 47 14.45 3.00 13.91
C ALA A 47 15.21 3.01 12.57
N PHE A 48 16.36 3.67 12.46
CA PHE A 48 17.18 3.70 11.24
C PHE A 48 17.59 2.31 10.73
N VAL A 49 18.00 1.42 11.63
CA VAL A 49 18.42 0.03 11.34
C VAL A 49 17.21 -0.83 10.94
N THR A 50 16.04 -0.61 11.53
CA THR A 50 14.80 -1.29 11.10
C THR A 50 14.26 -0.75 9.77
N PHE A 51 14.49 0.53 9.44
CA PHE A 51 14.17 1.12 8.13
C PHE A 51 14.97 0.48 6.99
N GLN A 52 16.19 0.00 7.23
CA GLN A 52 17.09 -0.44 6.16
C GLN A 52 16.89 -1.86 5.62
N ASN A 53 16.07 -2.72 6.25
CA ASN A 53 15.99 -4.12 5.83
C ASN A 53 14.81 -4.51 4.94
N TYR A 54 13.85 -3.61 4.71
CA TYR A 54 12.75 -3.89 3.78
C TYR A 54 13.06 -3.31 2.41
N ASN A 55 13.82 -4.04 1.60
CA ASN A 55 13.99 -3.72 0.19
C ASN A 55 12.61 -3.49 -0.46
N CYS A 56 12.46 -2.39 -1.19
CA CYS A 56 11.27 -2.14 -2.00
C CYS A 56 11.00 -3.32 -2.96
N PRO A 57 9.72 -3.68 -3.18
CA PRO A 57 9.38 -4.73 -4.12
C PRO A 57 9.85 -4.33 -5.52
N LYS A 58 10.52 -5.25 -6.23
CA LYS A 58 11.03 -5.00 -7.59
C LYS A 58 9.93 -4.92 -8.65
N LYS A 59 8.78 -5.54 -8.37
CA LYS A 59 7.57 -5.53 -9.19
C LYS A 59 6.34 -5.54 -8.28
N ILE A 60 5.21 -5.10 -8.82
CA ILE A 60 3.90 -5.22 -8.18
C ILE A 60 3.04 -6.16 -9.03
N ASP A 61 2.47 -7.17 -8.39
CA ASP A 61 1.44 -8.00 -9.02
C ASP A 61 0.05 -7.46 -8.65
N SER A 62 -0.14 -6.97 -7.42
CA SER A 62 -1.35 -6.26 -7.00
C SER A 62 -1.09 -5.45 -5.73
N ALA A 63 -1.99 -4.52 -5.38
CA ALA A 63 -2.03 -3.96 -4.03
C ALA A 63 -3.46 -3.61 -3.59
N THR A 64 -3.68 -3.49 -2.28
CA THR A 64 -4.95 -3.03 -1.72
C THR A 64 -4.73 -2.33 -0.40
N GLU A 65 -5.59 -1.38 -0.05
CA GLU A 65 -5.60 -0.76 1.26
C GLU A 65 -6.66 -1.40 2.14
N ALA A 66 -6.26 -1.99 3.26
CA ALA A 66 -7.15 -2.63 4.21
C ALA A 66 -6.84 -2.16 5.62
N PHE A 67 -7.84 -1.62 6.31
CA PHE A 67 -7.74 -1.23 7.73
C PHE A 67 -6.56 -0.29 8.03
N GLY A 68 -6.38 0.73 7.19
CA GLY A 68 -5.34 1.77 7.34
C GLY A 68 -3.92 1.32 7.01
N LYS A 69 -3.76 0.17 6.34
CA LYS A 69 -2.47 -0.32 5.84
C LYS A 69 -2.57 -0.67 4.37
N LEU A 70 -1.50 -0.38 3.63
CA LEU A 70 -1.34 -0.80 2.25
C LEU A 70 -0.66 -2.17 2.22
N TYR A 71 -1.27 -3.12 1.52
CA TYR A 71 -0.73 -4.45 1.28
C TYR A 71 -0.35 -4.53 -0.19
N LEU A 72 0.94 -4.64 -0.47
CA LEU A 72 1.49 -4.75 -1.82
C LEU A 72 1.98 -6.18 -2.03
N PHE A 73 1.45 -6.85 -3.04
CA PHE A 73 1.72 -8.24 -3.39
C PHE A 73 2.73 -8.33 -4.53
N SER A 74 3.71 -9.21 -4.37
CA SER A 74 4.72 -9.50 -5.38
C SER A 74 5.21 -10.94 -5.21
N ASN A 75 5.02 -11.75 -6.24
CA ASN A 75 5.16 -13.20 -6.22
C ASN A 75 4.37 -13.81 -5.06
N ASP A 76 5.06 -14.44 -4.13
CA ASP A 76 4.52 -15.11 -2.94
C ASP A 76 4.61 -14.26 -1.67
N LYS A 77 5.00 -12.99 -1.79
CA LYS A 77 5.23 -12.08 -0.68
C LYS A 77 4.26 -10.92 -0.65
N VAL A 78 4.05 -10.40 0.55
CA VAL A 78 3.29 -9.19 0.83
C VAL A 78 4.14 -8.23 1.65
N TRP A 79 4.24 -6.99 1.17
CA TRP A 79 4.78 -5.86 1.90
C TRP A 79 3.63 -5.11 2.54
N ILE A 80 3.72 -4.88 3.85
CA ILE A 80 2.71 -4.17 4.61
C ILE A 80 3.27 -2.79 4.96
N PHE A 81 2.62 -1.76 4.46
CA PHE A 81 3.00 -0.37 4.70
C PHE A 81 1.99 0.32 5.62
N LYS A 82 2.49 1.12 6.55
CA LYS A 82 1.71 2.09 7.32
C LYS A 82 2.26 3.48 7.06
N ASN A 83 1.41 4.41 6.64
CA ASN A 83 1.82 5.78 6.31
C ASN A 83 3.03 5.82 5.35
N ARG A 84 2.98 4.98 4.30
CA ARG A 84 4.04 4.81 3.27
C ARG A 84 5.33 4.13 3.74
N LYS A 85 5.48 3.79 5.02
CA LYS A 85 6.67 3.15 5.57
C LYS A 85 6.46 1.63 5.66
N PRO A 86 7.40 0.80 5.20
CA PRO A 86 7.28 -0.65 5.33
C PRO A 86 7.38 -1.04 6.80
N GLU A 87 6.39 -1.79 7.30
CA GLU A 87 6.40 -2.36 8.64
C GLU A 87 6.84 -3.83 8.64
N MET A 88 6.52 -4.56 7.56
CA MET A 88 6.78 -5.99 7.46
C MET A 88 6.80 -6.45 6.00
N VAL A 89 7.64 -7.44 5.71
CA VAL A 89 7.60 -8.24 4.48
C VAL A 89 7.55 -9.70 4.86
N THR A 90 6.57 -10.44 4.33
CA THR A 90 6.44 -11.87 4.62
C THR A 90 5.67 -12.61 3.54
N TYR A 91 5.49 -13.93 3.67
CA TYR A 91 4.71 -14.72 2.73
C TYR A 91 3.21 -14.39 2.82
N ILE A 92 2.53 -14.39 1.68
CA ILE A 92 1.09 -14.15 1.59
C ILE A 92 0.32 -15.10 2.51
N SER A 93 0.69 -16.39 2.51
CA SER A 93 0.06 -17.43 3.33
C SER A 93 0.15 -17.20 4.84
N LYS A 94 1.14 -16.43 5.32
CA LYS A 94 1.28 -16.07 6.74
C LYS A 94 0.25 -15.01 7.16
N ILE A 95 -0.09 -14.10 6.26
CA ILE A 95 -1.02 -12.99 6.50
C ILE A 95 -2.44 -13.37 6.11
N PHE A 96 -2.62 -14.04 4.97
CA PHE A 96 -3.90 -14.48 4.42
C PHE A 96 -4.00 -16.01 4.52
N ARG A 97 -4.47 -16.49 5.68
CA ARG A 97 -4.50 -17.92 6.00
C ARG A 97 -5.53 -18.65 5.16
N GLY A 98 -5.12 -19.75 4.51
CA GLY A 98 -5.96 -20.48 3.54
C GLY A 98 -6.16 -19.76 2.21
N GLY A 99 -5.43 -18.66 1.99
CA GLY A 99 -5.44 -17.91 0.73
C GLY A 99 -4.52 -18.49 -0.35
N PRO A 100 -4.45 -17.81 -1.49
CA PRO A 100 -3.58 -18.21 -2.59
C PRO A 100 -2.11 -17.92 -2.28
N HIS A 101 -1.21 -18.63 -2.97
CA HIS A 101 0.24 -18.41 -2.85
C HIS A 101 0.73 -17.21 -3.65
N TYR A 102 -0.07 -16.68 -4.57
CA TYR A 102 0.20 -15.48 -5.36
C TYR A 102 -1.11 -14.74 -5.62
N VAL A 103 -1.04 -13.49 -6.07
CA VAL A 103 -2.23 -12.65 -6.27
C VAL A 103 -2.09 -11.89 -7.58
N ASN A 104 -3.04 -12.08 -8.51
CA ASN A 104 -3.10 -11.32 -9.76
C ASN A 104 -3.83 -9.98 -9.56
N ALA A 105 -4.84 -9.95 -8.70
CA ALA A 105 -5.58 -8.74 -8.38
C ALA A 105 -6.12 -8.81 -6.95
N SER A 106 -6.32 -7.65 -6.32
CA SER A 106 -6.82 -7.56 -4.95
C SER A 106 -7.71 -6.35 -4.77
N VAL A 107 -8.74 -6.51 -3.94
CA VAL A 107 -9.68 -5.44 -3.63
C VAL A 107 -10.05 -5.52 -2.16
N SER A 108 -10.12 -4.38 -1.47
CA SER A 108 -10.62 -4.30 -0.11
C SER A 108 -11.84 -3.39 -0.03
N THR A 109 -12.84 -3.85 0.70
CA THR A 109 -13.97 -3.03 1.16
C THR A 109 -13.76 -2.67 2.63
N LYS A 110 -14.73 -1.97 3.23
CA LYS A 110 -14.73 -1.66 4.67
C LYS A 110 -14.62 -2.90 5.56
N HIS A 111 -15.18 -4.03 5.11
CA HIS A 111 -15.36 -5.21 5.95
C HIS A 111 -14.49 -6.39 5.53
N GLN A 112 -14.17 -6.49 4.24
CA GLN A 112 -13.57 -7.69 3.67
C GLN A 112 -12.44 -7.34 2.71
N THR A 113 -11.47 -8.23 2.61
CA THR A 113 -10.41 -8.16 1.60
C THR A 113 -10.55 -9.37 0.69
N TYR A 114 -10.40 -9.12 -0.61
CA TYR A 114 -10.55 -10.09 -1.67
C TYR A 114 -9.23 -10.22 -2.41
N LEU A 115 -8.73 -11.45 -2.51
CA LEU A 115 -7.56 -11.79 -3.31
C LEU A 115 -8.02 -12.64 -4.49
N ILE A 116 -7.52 -12.33 -5.67
CA ILE A 116 -7.85 -13.04 -6.90
C ILE A 116 -6.58 -13.69 -7.42
N ALA A 117 -6.61 -15.01 -7.54
CA ALA A 117 -5.58 -15.80 -8.17
C ALA A 117 -6.22 -16.59 -9.32
N ASP A 118 -5.75 -16.36 -10.53
CA ASP A 118 -6.39 -16.79 -11.78
C ASP A 118 -7.87 -16.38 -11.82
N ARG A 119 -8.78 -17.36 -11.69
CA ARG A 119 -10.24 -17.17 -11.63
C ARG A 119 -10.81 -17.45 -10.25
N ASN A 120 -9.98 -17.72 -9.25
CA ASN A 120 -10.43 -17.98 -7.89
C ASN A 120 -10.39 -16.69 -7.08
N VAL A 121 -11.55 -16.31 -6.55
CA VAL A 121 -11.70 -15.17 -5.65
C VAL A 121 -11.73 -15.72 -4.22
N PHE A 122 -10.86 -15.21 -3.36
CA PHE A 122 -10.78 -15.55 -1.95
C PHE A 122 -11.22 -14.35 -1.13
N ALA A 123 -12.21 -14.53 -0.24
CA ALA A 123 -12.70 -13.45 0.62
C ALA A 123 -12.25 -13.66 2.06
N PHE A 124 -11.77 -12.60 2.70
CA PHE A 124 -11.24 -12.62 4.05
C PHE A 124 -11.86 -11.55 4.92
N TYR A 125 -12.04 -11.85 6.20
CA TYR A 125 -12.20 -10.84 7.25
C TYR A 125 -10.90 -10.68 8.03
N LYS A 126 -10.68 -9.49 8.60
CA LYS A 126 -9.50 -9.25 9.44
C LYS A 126 -9.69 -9.86 10.82
N ASP A 127 -8.72 -10.67 11.22
CA ASP A 127 -8.58 -11.22 12.57
C ASP A 127 -7.23 -10.78 13.14
N LYS A 128 -7.28 -9.81 14.06
CA LYS A 128 -6.09 -9.17 14.66
C LYS A 128 -5.11 -8.64 13.60
N ASN A 129 -3.97 -9.31 13.43
CA ASN A 129 -2.91 -8.95 12.48
C ASN A 129 -2.91 -9.82 11.22
N THR A 130 -3.88 -10.72 11.09
CA THR A 130 -4.03 -11.65 9.97
C THR A 130 -5.41 -11.54 9.33
N PHE A 131 -5.60 -12.27 8.25
CA PHE A 131 -6.83 -12.37 7.49
C PHE A 131 -7.24 -13.84 7.44
N THR A 132 -8.47 -14.10 7.83
CA THR A 132 -9.04 -15.45 7.89
C THR A 132 -10.04 -15.63 6.77
N LEU A 133 -9.89 -16.73 6.02
CA LEU A 133 -10.76 -17.07 4.90
C LEU A 133 -12.20 -17.24 5.37
N ILE A 134 -13.13 -16.58 4.68
CA ILE A 134 -14.56 -16.66 4.98
C ILE A 134 -15.09 -18.02 4.51
N LYS A 135 -15.92 -18.66 5.35
CA LYS A 135 -16.59 -19.93 4.99
C LYS A 135 -17.37 -19.79 3.68
N GLY A 136 -17.21 -20.78 2.78
CA GLY A 136 -17.83 -20.78 1.45
C GLY A 136 -17.03 -20.05 0.37
N TRP A 137 -15.79 -19.66 0.68
CA TRP A 137 -14.79 -19.18 -0.25
C TRP A 137 -13.57 -20.13 -0.26
N PRO A 138 -12.75 -20.18 -1.32
CA PRO A 138 -12.83 -19.37 -2.54
C PRO A 138 -14.05 -19.69 -3.41
N LYS A 139 -14.40 -18.76 -4.29
CA LYS A 139 -15.38 -18.96 -5.36
C LYS A 139 -14.74 -18.70 -6.71
N MET A 140 -15.09 -19.51 -7.70
CA MET A 140 -14.67 -19.28 -9.07
C MET A 140 -15.47 -18.13 -9.68
N LEU A 141 -14.80 -17.26 -10.42
CA LEU A 141 -15.44 -16.19 -11.20
C LEU A 141 -16.51 -16.79 -12.13
N PRO A 142 -17.65 -16.11 -12.32
CA PRO A 142 -18.68 -16.57 -13.23
C PRO A 142 -18.15 -16.82 -14.65
N ASN A 143 -18.68 -17.83 -15.34
CA ASN A 143 -18.20 -18.26 -16.66
C ASN A 143 -18.21 -17.18 -17.74
N ARG A 144 -19.00 -16.11 -17.58
CA ARG A 144 -18.97 -14.96 -18.49
C ARG A 144 -17.69 -14.12 -18.41
N VAL A 145 -16.95 -14.19 -17.30
CA VAL A 145 -15.62 -13.58 -17.20
C VAL A 145 -14.62 -14.57 -17.75
N LEU A 146 -14.33 -14.41 -19.04
CA LEU A 146 -13.45 -15.28 -19.82
C LEU A 146 -11.96 -14.92 -19.68
N PHE A 147 -11.65 -13.80 -19.03
CA PHE A 147 -10.29 -13.33 -18.81
C PHE A 147 -9.82 -13.60 -17.37
N PHE A 148 -8.51 -13.59 -17.17
CA PHE A 148 -7.87 -13.58 -15.86
C PHE A 148 -7.66 -12.12 -15.42
N PRO A 149 -8.26 -11.67 -14.30
CA PRO A 149 -8.05 -10.30 -13.83
C PRO A 149 -6.57 -10.05 -13.52
N GLN A 150 -6.00 -9.02 -14.15
CA GLN A 150 -4.63 -8.55 -13.95
C GLN A 150 -4.56 -7.30 -13.06
N ALA A 151 -5.72 -6.65 -12.90
CA ALA A 151 -5.88 -5.53 -11.99
C ALA A 151 -7.31 -5.49 -11.48
N ALA A 152 -7.50 -4.82 -10.34
CA ALA A 152 -8.83 -4.51 -9.85
C ALA A 152 -8.82 -3.23 -9.00
N PHE A 153 -9.99 -2.62 -8.87
CA PHE A 153 -10.21 -1.52 -7.93
C PHE A 153 -11.64 -1.55 -7.39
N PRO A 154 -11.85 -1.23 -6.10
CA PRO A 154 -13.18 -1.17 -5.52
C PRO A 154 -13.95 0.02 -6.07
N VAL A 155 -15.27 -0.11 -6.20
CA VAL A 155 -16.20 0.99 -6.44
C VAL A 155 -17.27 1.00 -5.34
N LYS A 156 -18.27 1.88 -5.44
CA LYS A 156 -19.38 1.96 -4.47
C LYS A 156 -20.08 0.61 -4.33
N ASN A 157 -20.82 0.45 -3.23
CA ASN A 157 -21.75 -0.67 -2.99
C ASN A 157 -21.07 -2.06 -2.99
N GLU A 158 -19.92 -2.20 -2.32
CA GLU A 158 -19.18 -3.47 -2.20
C GLU A 158 -18.94 -4.17 -3.54
N SER A 159 -18.74 -3.37 -4.58
CA SER A 159 -18.44 -3.84 -5.92
C SER A 159 -17.01 -3.46 -6.30
N ALA A 160 -16.51 -4.07 -7.35
CA ALA A 160 -15.20 -3.83 -7.91
C ALA A 160 -15.27 -3.82 -9.44
N VAL A 161 -14.27 -3.22 -10.05
CA VAL A 161 -13.97 -3.39 -11.47
C VAL A 161 -12.80 -4.35 -11.56
N LEU A 162 -12.98 -5.46 -12.26
CA LEU A 162 -11.92 -6.41 -12.60
C LEU A 162 -11.45 -6.12 -14.02
N VAL A 163 -10.14 -6.09 -14.26
CA VAL A 163 -9.57 -5.60 -15.52
C VAL A 163 -8.54 -6.58 -16.06
N SER A 164 -8.52 -6.73 -17.39
CA SER A 164 -7.50 -7.46 -18.13
C SER A 164 -7.36 -6.83 -19.51
N GLY A 165 -6.20 -6.24 -19.81
CA GLY A 165 -6.04 -5.36 -20.97
C GLY A 165 -7.11 -4.26 -21.03
N ASN A 166 -7.77 -4.11 -22.18
CA ASN A 166 -8.86 -3.13 -22.38
C ASN A 166 -10.26 -3.67 -22.04
N VAL A 167 -10.38 -4.82 -21.36
CA VAL A 167 -11.68 -5.38 -20.97
C VAL A 167 -11.88 -5.23 -19.47
N LEU A 168 -13.08 -4.82 -19.07
CA LEU A 168 -13.49 -4.76 -17.68
C LEU A 168 -14.72 -5.62 -17.39
N ALA A 169 -14.81 -6.10 -16.16
CA ALA A 169 -16.01 -6.69 -15.58
C ALA A 169 -16.40 -5.91 -14.31
N ALA A 170 -17.61 -5.36 -14.28
CA ALA A 170 -18.20 -4.83 -13.06
C ALA A 170 -18.69 -6.00 -12.20
N TYR A 171 -18.19 -6.10 -10.98
CA TYR A 171 -18.27 -7.31 -10.16
C TYR A 171 -18.74 -6.97 -8.74
N GLU A 172 -19.86 -7.56 -8.35
CA GLU A 172 -20.38 -7.52 -6.99
C GLU A 172 -19.65 -8.58 -6.15
N LEU A 173 -18.86 -8.11 -5.18
CA LEU A 173 -17.92 -8.95 -4.44
C LEU A 173 -18.64 -10.00 -3.57
N LYS A 174 -19.61 -9.57 -2.77
CA LYS A 174 -20.27 -10.40 -1.76
C LYS A 174 -20.96 -11.65 -2.34
N HIS A 175 -21.61 -11.51 -3.49
CA HIS A 175 -22.41 -12.57 -4.10
C HIS A 175 -21.69 -13.32 -5.24
N ASN A 176 -20.41 -12.99 -5.53
CA ASN A 176 -19.68 -13.54 -6.68
C ASN A 176 -20.47 -13.38 -7.99
N ARG A 177 -20.94 -12.16 -8.26
CA ARG A 177 -21.81 -11.86 -9.40
C ARG A 177 -21.21 -10.76 -10.24
N VAL A 178 -21.15 -10.98 -11.54
CA VAL A 178 -20.76 -9.94 -12.49
C VAL A 178 -22.05 -9.20 -12.87
N THR A 179 -22.01 -7.88 -12.97
CA THR A 179 -23.17 -7.07 -13.41
C THR A 179 -23.07 -6.79 -14.89
N SER A 180 -21.92 -6.32 -15.37
CA SER A 180 -21.67 -6.05 -16.79
C SER A 180 -20.22 -6.35 -17.18
N ILE A 181 -19.99 -6.48 -18.49
CA ILE A 181 -18.68 -6.55 -19.12
C ILE A 181 -18.65 -5.44 -20.17
N ASN A 182 -17.58 -4.64 -20.21
CA ASN A 182 -17.45 -3.47 -21.07
C ASN A 182 -15.99 -3.24 -21.47
N ASP A 183 -15.78 -2.28 -22.37
CA ASP A 183 -14.45 -1.74 -22.67
C ASP A 183 -13.97 -0.83 -21.54
N LEU A 184 -12.75 -1.09 -21.05
CA LEU A 184 -12.12 -0.32 -19.98
C LEU A 184 -12.03 1.14 -20.36
N GLU A 185 -11.43 1.45 -21.50
CA GLU A 185 -11.15 2.81 -21.94
C GLU A 185 -12.44 3.62 -22.20
N ARG A 186 -13.53 2.95 -22.59
CA ARG A 186 -14.84 3.60 -22.72
C ARG A 186 -15.39 4.05 -21.36
N CYS A 187 -15.28 3.21 -20.34
CA CYS A 187 -15.79 3.50 -19.01
C CYS A 187 -14.84 4.43 -18.22
N TYR A 188 -13.54 4.19 -18.32
CA TYR A 188 -12.45 4.80 -17.58
C TYR A 188 -11.28 5.15 -18.53
N PRO A 189 -11.43 6.20 -19.37
CA PRO A 189 -10.39 6.63 -20.29
C PRO A 189 -9.19 7.20 -19.53
N ASN A 190 -8.01 7.19 -20.16
CA ASN A 190 -6.77 7.77 -19.63
C ASN A 190 -6.27 7.11 -18.32
N LEU A 191 -6.64 5.87 -18.05
CA LEU A 191 -5.96 5.10 -17.00
C LEU A 191 -4.51 4.81 -17.41
N PRO A 192 -3.57 4.69 -16.47
CA PRO A 192 -2.21 4.26 -16.78
C PRO A 192 -2.23 2.90 -17.47
N GLU A 193 -1.44 2.75 -18.53
CA GLU A 193 -1.23 1.44 -19.15
C GLU A 193 -0.69 0.44 -18.10
N ASP A 194 -1.16 -0.80 -18.16
CA ASP A 194 -0.68 -1.88 -17.28
C ASP A 194 -0.72 -1.57 -15.78
N PHE A 195 -1.63 -0.71 -15.31
CA PHE A 195 -1.86 -0.57 -13.87
C PHE A 195 -2.22 -1.94 -13.25
N ARG A 196 -1.88 -2.13 -11.98
CA ARG A 196 -2.09 -3.38 -11.22
C ARG A 196 -3.16 -3.23 -10.15
N THR A 197 -3.43 -2.01 -9.72
CA THR A 197 -4.46 -1.72 -8.73
C THR A 197 -4.95 -0.28 -8.84
N GLY A 198 -6.16 -0.02 -8.36
CA GLY A 198 -6.64 1.31 -8.00
C GLY A 198 -7.12 1.33 -6.56
N ILE A 199 -6.64 2.29 -5.78
CA ILE A 199 -6.96 2.46 -4.36
C ILE A 199 -7.69 3.79 -4.17
N PRO A 200 -8.92 3.81 -3.62
CA PRO A 200 -9.65 5.06 -3.39
C PRO A 200 -8.87 6.01 -2.47
N PHE A 201 -8.76 7.28 -2.86
CA PHE A 201 -8.06 8.32 -2.11
C PHE A 201 -8.93 9.59 -2.01
N PRO A 202 -9.19 10.11 -0.80
CA PRO A 202 -8.95 9.50 0.50
C PRO A 202 -9.67 8.14 0.66
N THR A 203 -9.22 7.32 1.60
CA THR A 203 -9.76 5.96 1.82
C THR A 203 -11.27 5.95 1.93
N GLY A 204 -11.92 5.08 1.16
CA GLY A 204 -13.38 4.93 1.13
C GLY A 204 -14.13 6.03 0.37
N GLN A 205 -13.44 7.04 -0.14
CA GLN A 205 -14.01 8.03 -1.06
C GLN A 205 -13.71 7.63 -2.50
N PHE A 206 -14.75 7.41 -3.30
CA PHE A 206 -14.62 6.91 -4.68
C PHE A 206 -14.56 8.03 -5.73
N ASN A 207 -14.12 9.24 -5.34
CA ASN A 207 -14.02 10.40 -6.23
C ASN A 207 -12.65 10.50 -6.90
N ALA A 208 -11.60 10.02 -6.23
CA ALA A 208 -10.25 9.94 -6.76
C ALA A 208 -9.59 8.62 -6.32
N TYR A 209 -8.62 8.17 -7.10
CA TYR A 209 -7.91 6.91 -6.88
C TYR A 209 -6.43 7.09 -7.09
N TYR A 210 -5.64 6.37 -6.30
CA TYR A 210 -4.26 6.06 -6.62
C TYR A 210 -4.19 4.78 -7.42
N PHE A 211 -3.87 4.91 -8.70
CA PHE A 211 -3.52 3.80 -9.57
C PHE A 211 -2.01 3.57 -9.52
N LEU A 212 -1.61 2.30 -9.42
CA LEU A 212 -0.20 1.92 -9.37
C LEU A 212 0.10 0.99 -10.54
N ASP A 213 1.16 1.28 -11.27
CA ASP A 213 1.82 0.31 -12.15
C ASP A 213 3.13 -0.19 -11.47
N SER A 214 4.06 -0.73 -12.26
CA SER A 214 5.35 -1.21 -11.74
C SER A 214 6.34 -0.11 -11.33
N HIS A 215 6.13 1.14 -11.75
CA HIS A 215 7.09 2.24 -11.64
C HIS A 215 6.55 3.49 -10.93
N ASN A 216 5.25 3.74 -11.05
CA ASN A 216 4.62 5.02 -10.77
C ASN A 216 3.32 4.84 -9.99
N LEU A 217 3.00 5.88 -9.24
CA LEU A 217 1.68 6.12 -8.67
C LEU A 217 1.05 7.28 -9.42
N TYR A 218 -0.22 7.11 -9.78
CA TYR A 218 -1.04 8.09 -10.51
C TYR A 218 -2.26 8.44 -9.69
N GLU A 219 -2.53 9.73 -9.52
CA GLU A 219 -3.81 10.19 -9.00
C GLU A 219 -4.78 10.41 -10.16
N TYR A 220 -5.86 9.65 -10.16
CA TYR A 220 -6.91 9.70 -11.18
C TYR A 220 -8.20 10.23 -10.58
N ASN A 221 -8.77 11.26 -11.21
CA ASN A 221 -10.05 11.84 -10.80
C ASN A 221 -11.19 11.15 -11.56
N MET A 222 -12.15 10.55 -10.84
CA MET A 222 -13.24 9.78 -11.43
C MET A 222 -14.31 10.65 -12.12
N ASN A 223 -14.43 11.91 -11.71
CA ASN A 223 -15.42 12.82 -12.27
C ASN A 223 -14.94 13.39 -13.61
N THR A 224 -13.67 13.83 -13.66
CA THR A 224 -13.07 14.38 -14.90
C THR A 224 -12.48 13.30 -15.79
N LYS A 225 -12.30 12.08 -15.27
CA LYS A 225 -11.73 10.91 -15.96
C LYS A 225 -10.32 11.15 -16.52
N ARG A 226 -9.46 11.74 -15.69
CA ARG A 226 -8.08 12.12 -16.04
C ARG A 226 -7.12 11.87 -14.90
N ILE A 227 -5.88 11.57 -15.25
CA ILE A 227 -4.74 11.64 -14.35
C ILE A 227 -4.46 13.12 -14.04
N ILE A 228 -4.45 13.47 -12.75
CA ILE A 228 -4.20 14.84 -12.27
C ILE A 228 -2.79 15.00 -11.70
N PHE A 229 -2.17 13.91 -11.27
CA PHE A 229 -0.83 13.89 -10.71
C PHE A 229 -0.19 12.52 -10.93
N SER A 230 1.14 12.48 -11.07
CA SER A 230 1.91 11.24 -11.04
C SER A 230 3.25 11.44 -10.35
N GLN A 231 3.77 10.37 -9.76
CA GLN A 231 5.12 10.35 -9.22
C GLN A 231 5.71 8.94 -9.25
N PRO A 232 7.05 8.80 -9.26
CA PRO A 232 7.69 7.50 -9.11
C PRO A 232 7.22 6.82 -7.82
N LEU A 233 6.87 5.55 -7.91
CA LEU A 233 6.39 4.76 -6.80
C LEU A 233 7.45 4.67 -5.68
N LYS A 234 8.74 4.60 -6.04
CA LYS A 234 9.87 4.63 -5.09
C LYS A 234 10.01 5.95 -4.32
N LYS A 235 9.41 7.04 -4.82
CA LYS A 235 9.33 8.31 -4.09
C LYS A 235 8.15 8.31 -3.12
N TYR A 236 7.09 7.57 -3.46
CA TYR A 236 5.90 7.43 -2.62
C TYR A 236 6.11 6.45 -1.48
N LEU A 237 6.58 5.23 -1.77
CA LEU A 237 6.93 4.20 -0.79
C LEU A 237 8.27 4.57 -0.16
N LEU A 238 8.35 4.62 1.18
CA LEU A 238 9.56 4.99 1.92
C LEU A 238 10.41 3.75 2.21
N CYS A 239 10.81 3.09 1.12
CA CYS A 239 11.90 2.12 0.97
C CYS A 239 12.65 2.49 -0.32
#